data_AF-A0A0G4P6B5-F1
#
_entry.id   AF-A0A0G4P6B5-F1
#
_cell.length_a   1.000
_cell.length_b   1.000
_cell.length_c   1.000
_cell.angle_alpha   90.00
_cell.angle_beta   90.00
_cell.angle_gamma   90.00
#
_symmetry.space_group_name_H-M   'P 1'
#
loop_
_entity.id
_entity.type
_entity.pdbx_description
1 polymer ?
#
loop_
_entity_poly.entity_id
_entity_poly.type
_entity_poly.pdbx_seq_one_letter_code
_entity_poly.pdbx_strand_id
1 'polypeptide(L)'
;MSSNVGLTTPRGSGTSGYVQRNSALLKPRNTGYGAPYPPISGANGSGPMDRPFKQRMPDKQILEHDRKRAIEVKVMEERERLEEENERIEEEADDKKKKAKSGAKKEEDGEADEGEKVLSEEEIDEKCDTLRQRLLAELEEDLKRGESGFKKPFPGSGAGAGRDRRNLKSYQVHELAEAKIEETERLRRAFGLREDRETGEISSSRDYREKRRD
;
A
#
# COMPACT_ATOMS: atom_id res chain seq x y z
N MET A 1 -21.42 26.04 -49.93
CA MET A 1 -21.99 24.75 -50.38
C MET A 1 -22.12 23.86 -49.15
N SER A 2 -23.30 23.30 -48.89
CA SER A 2 -23.47 22.35 -47.77
C SER A 2 -22.59 21.12 -48.05
N SER A 3 -21.78 20.71 -47.07
CA SER A 3 -20.85 19.57 -47.18
C SER A 3 -21.60 18.23 -47.16
N ASN A 4 -22.52 18.02 -48.11
CA ASN A 4 -23.48 16.91 -48.13
C ASN A 4 -24.27 16.78 -46.82
N VAL A 5 -24.66 17.90 -46.22
CA VAL A 5 -25.46 17.94 -44.98
C VAL A 5 -26.74 18.72 -45.23
N GLY A 6 -27.90 18.13 -44.91
CA GLY A 6 -29.22 18.73 -45.11
C GLY A 6 -30.15 17.92 -46.02
N LEU A 7 -31.29 18.51 -46.37
CA LEU A 7 -32.25 17.92 -47.30
C LEU A 7 -31.89 18.26 -48.75
N THR A 8 -32.06 17.30 -49.67
CA THR A 8 -31.87 17.52 -51.11
C THR A 8 -32.87 18.55 -51.66
N THR A 9 -34.11 18.53 -51.15
CA THR A 9 -35.12 19.58 -51.38
C THR A 9 -35.95 19.79 -50.12
N PRO A 10 -36.37 21.04 -49.79
CA PRO A 10 -37.22 21.31 -48.62
C PRO A 10 -38.69 20.93 -48.84
N ARG A 11 -39.11 20.62 -50.08
CA ARG A 11 -40.49 20.30 -50.44
C ARG A 11 -40.90 18.96 -49.83
N GLY A 12 -42.06 18.91 -49.17
CA GLY A 12 -42.56 17.70 -48.52
C GLY A 12 -42.01 17.45 -47.11
N SER A 13 -40.97 18.17 -46.66
CA SER A 13 -40.45 18.07 -45.28
C SER A 13 -41.26 18.86 -44.25
N GLY A 14 -42.12 19.79 -44.68
CA GLY A 14 -42.87 20.67 -43.77
C GLY A 14 -42.01 21.70 -43.01
N THR A 15 -40.75 21.91 -43.42
CA THR A 15 -39.82 22.88 -42.81
C THR A 15 -39.18 23.77 -43.88
N SER A 16 -38.49 24.84 -43.46
CA SER A 16 -37.83 25.80 -44.36
C SER A 16 -36.57 25.25 -45.06
N GLY A 17 -36.09 24.06 -44.66
CA GLY A 17 -34.84 23.48 -45.17
C GLY A 17 -33.57 24.21 -44.72
N TYR A 18 -33.66 25.12 -43.74
CA TYR A 18 -32.51 25.85 -43.22
C TYR A 18 -31.66 24.94 -42.31
N VAL A 19 -30.38 24.77 -42.66
CA VAL A 19 -29.44 23.92 -41.92
C VAL A 19 -28.47 24.79 -41.15
N GLN A 20 -28.52 24.73 -39.83
CA GLN A 20 -27.57 25.42 -38.95
C GLN A 20 -26.38 24.51 -38.63
N ARG A 21 -25.18 25.09 -38.59
CA ARG A 21 -24.00 24.38 -38.08
C ARG A 21 -24.17 24.11 -36.58
N ASN A 22 -23.82 22.91 -36.13
CA ASN A 22 -23.78 22.62 -34.70
C ASN A 22 -22.65 23.42 -34.04
N SER A 23 -22.99 24.34 -33.14
CA SER A 23 -22.04 25.17 -32.39
C SER A 23 -21.39 24.42 -31.22
N ALA A 24 -22.03 23.37 -30.72
CA ALA A 24 -21.52 22.51 -29.64
C ALA A 24 -20.61 21.39 -30.15
N LEU A 25 -20.44 21.23 -31.47
CA LEU A 25 -19.53 20.25 -32.03
C LEU A 25 -18.08 20.63 -31.70
N LEU A 26 -17.50 19.95 -30.72
CA LEU A 26 -16.08 20.06 -30.39
C LEU A 26 -15.26 19.52 -31.55
N LYS A 27 -14.67 20.42 -32.34
CA LYS A 27 -13.72 20.02 -33.38
C LYS A 27 -12.45 19.46 -32.74
N PRO A 28 -11.91 18.33 -33.22
CA PRO A 28 -10.59 17.89 -32.80
C PRO A 28 -9.60 19.02 -33.04
N ARG A 29 -8.77 19.29 -32.03
CA ARG A 29 -7.79 20.39 -32.07
C ARG A 29 -6.76 20.07 -33.16
N ASN A 30 -6.29 21.10 -33.87
CA ASN A 30 -5.18 20.93 -34.81
C ASN A 30 -3.94 20.46 -34.03
N THR A 31 -3.53 19.22 -34.25
CA THR A 31 -2.28 18.65 -33.73
C THR A 31 -1.25 18.64 -34.86
N GLY A 32 -0.11 19.30 -34.68
CA GLY A 32 0.93 19.38 -35.71
C GLY A 32 1.90 20.55 -35.56
N TYR A 33 2.88 20.62 -36.46
CA TYR A 33 3.91 21.66 -36.49
C TYR A 33 3.29 23.04 -36.79
N GLY A 34 3.57 24.03 -35.94
CA GLY A 34 3.02 25.39 -36.05
C GLY A 34 1.74 25.65 -35.24
N ALA A 35 1.23 24.67 -34.48
CA ALA A 35 0.16 24.91 -33.51
C ALA A 35 0.71 25.53 -32.20
N PRO A 36 -0.04 26.42 -31.52
CA PRO A 36 0.37 27.06 -30.27
C PRO A 36 0.40 26.11 -29.05
N TYR A 37 0.12 24.82 -29.24
CA TYR A 37 0.13 23.80 -28.21
C TYR A 37 1.02 22.63 -28.63
N PRO A 38 1.78 22.03 -27.68
CA PRO A 38 2.63 20.88 -27.99
C PRO A 38 1.78 19.72 -28.53
N PRO A 39 2.30 18.96 -29.51
CA PRO A 39 1.59 17.79 -30.03
C PRO A 39 1.33 16.82 -28.89
N ILE A 40 0.15 16.19 -28.92
CA ILE A 40 -0.19 15.09 -28.00
C ILE A 40 0.81 13.97 -28.29
N SER A 41 1.74 13.76 -27.36
CA SER A 41 2.75 12.71 -27.40
C SER A 41 2.06 11.36 -27.55
N GLY A 42 2.13 10.73 -28.73
CA GLY A 42 1.41 9.46 -28.90
C GLY A 42 1.55 8.70 -30.21
N ALA A 43 2.15 9.23 -31.28
CA ALA A 43 2.21 8.47 -32.53
C ALA A 43 3.40 8.83 -33.43
N ASN A 44 4.61 8.42 -33.07
CA ASN A 44 5.81 8.40 -33.94
C ASN A 44 6.76 9.62 -33.90
N GLY A 45 6.85 10.34 -32.78
CA GLY A 45 7.91 11.33 -32.58
C GLY A 45 9.17 10.71 -31.97
N SER A 46 10.31 10.75 -32.68
CA SER A 46 11.62 10.30 -32.17
C SER A 46 12.43 11.43 -31.51
N GLY A 47 11.80 12.58 -31.25
CA GLY A 47 12.44 13.76 -30.70
C GLY A 47 12.71 13.66 -29.19
N PRO A 48 13.67 14.44 -28.66
CA PRO A 48 13.95 14.49 -27.22
C PRO A 48 12.77 15.00 -26.37
N MET A 49 11.78 15.66 -26.99
CA MET A 49 10.51 16.11 -26.39
C MET A 49 9.38 15.07 -26.44
N ASP A 50 9.55 13.96 -27.14
CA ASP A 50 8.55 12.88 -27.29
C ASP A 50 8.75 11.72 -26.30
N ARG A 51 9.66 11.90 -25.33
CA ARG A 51 9.85 10.90 -24.28
C ARG A 51 8.56 10.84 -23.44
N PRO A 52 7.99 9.63 -23.22
CA PRO A 52 6.86 9.50 -22.29
C PRO A 52 7.27 10.16 -20.97
N PHE A 53 6.33 10.87 -20.34
CA PHE A 53 6.56 11.48 -19.03
C PHE A 53 7.28 10.47 -18.14
N LYS A 54 8.53 10.78 -17.76
CA LYS A 54 9.29 9.90 -16.88
C LYS A 54 8.56 9.88 -15.55
N GLN A 55 7.86 8.79 -15.30
CA GLN A 55 7.26 8.54 -14.00
C GLN A 55 8.39 8.64 -12.97
N ARG A 56 8.25 9.60 -12.05
CA ARG A 56 9.26 9.81 -11.01
C ARG A 56 9.43 8.48 -10.28
N MET A 57 10.67 8.04 -10.14
CA MET A 57 10.94 6.85 -9.33
C MET A 57 10.53 7.15 -7.89
N PRO A 58 9.94 6.18 -7.17
CA PRO A 58 9.69 6.31 -5.74
C PRO A 58 10.98 6.65 -4.99
N ASP A 59 10.88 7.48 -3.96
CA ASP A 59 12.05 7.89 -3.17
C ASP A 59 12.66 6.69 -2.45
N LYS A 60 13.99 6.51 -2.58
CA LYS A 60 14.70 5.38 -1.99
C LYS A 60 14.53 5.30 -0.48
N GLN A 61 14.49 6.45 0.19
CA GLN A 61 14.28 6.54 1.64
C GLN A 61 12.91 5.98 2.05
N ILE A 62 11.87 6.20 1.24
CA ILE A 62 10.53 5.65 1.50
C ILE A 62 10.57 4.13 1.35
N LEU A 63 11.19 3.62 0.27
CA LEU A 63 11.30 2.17 0.04
C LEU A 63 12.10 1.45 1.13
N GLU A 64 13.19 2.05 1.62
CA GLU A 64 13.99 1.52 2.72
C GLU A 64 13.24 1.55 4.05
N HIS A 65 12.47 2.62 4.30
CA HIS A 65 11.65 2.73 5.49
C HIS A 65 10.52 1.69 5.51
N ASP A 66 9.81 1.50 4.40
CA ASP A 66 8.75 0.50 4.29
C ASP A 66 9.28 -0.93 4.51
N ARG A 67 10.48 -1.22 3.98
CA ARG A 67 11.22 -2.47 4.21
C ARG A 67 11.55 -2.71 5.69
N LYS A 68 12.09 -1.70 6.38
CA LYS A 68 12.39 -1.79 7.82
C LYS A 68 11.11 -1.91 8.65
N ARG A 69 10.09 -1.13 8.31
CA ARG A 69 8.78 -1.20 8.94
C ARG A 69 8.19 -2.60 8.85
N ALA A 70 8.27 -3.26 7.69
CA ALA A 70 7.82 -4.64 7.51
C ALA A 70 8.54 -5.65 8.43
N ILE A 71 9.81 -5.43 8.76
CA ILE A 71 10.53 -6.24 9.74
C ILE A 71 9.97 -6.00 11.14
N GLU A 72 9.81 -4.74 11.54
CA GLU A 72 9.26 -4.40 12.87
C GLU A 72 7.84 -4.95 13.06
N VAL A 73 7.01 -4.98 12.01
CA VAL A 73 5.69 -5.63 12.09
C VAL A 73 5.81 -7.09 12.47
N LYS A 74 6.70 -7.83 11.79
CA LYS A 74 6.89 -9.26 12.05
C LYS A 74 7.40 -9.51 13.47
N VAL A 75 8.28 -8.64 13.97
CA VAL A 75 8.79 -8.74 15.35
C VAL A 75 7.67 -8.49 16.35
N MET A 76 6.82 -7.49 16.11
CA MET A 76 5.68 -7.20 16.98
C MET A 76 4.60 -8.30 16.94
N GLU A 77 4.36 -8.91 15.77
CA GLU A 77 3.45 -10.06 15.65
C GLU A 77 3.95 -11.28 16.42
N GLU A 78 5.26 -11.57 16.35
CA GLU A 78 5.83 -12.67 17.13
C GLU A 78 5.84 -12.37 18.63
N ARG A 79 5.97 -11.09 19.01
CA ARG A 79 5.78 -10.66 20.40
C ARG A 79 4.34 -10.91 20.88
N GLU A 80 3.34 -10.43 20.14
CA GLU A 80 1.90 -10.66 20.45
C GLU A 80 1.62 -12.16 20.58
N ARG A 81 2.18 -12.98 19.69
CA ARG A 81 2.04 -14.44 19.74
C ARG A 81 2.65 -15.07 21.01
N LEU A 82 3.86 -14.64 21.41
CA LEU A 82 4.51 -15.16 22.61
C LEU A 82 3.81 -14.69 23.90
N GLU A 83 3.27 -13.48 23.91
CA GLU A 83 2.46 -12.95 25.01
C GLU A 83 1.13 -13.72 25.13
N GLU A 84 0.42 -13.96 24.04
CA GLU A 84 -0.82 -14.78 24.03
C GLU A 84 -0.55 -16.23 24.47
N GLU A 85 0.57 -16.82 24.06
CA GLU A 85 0.97 -18.17 24.47
C GLU A 85 1.28 -18.24 25.97
N ASN A 86 1.99 -17.24 26.50
CA ASN A 86 2.22 -17.10 27.94
C ASN A 86 0.92 -16.97 28.74
N GLU A 87 -0.03 -16.13 28.30
CA GLU A 87 -1.34 -15.98 28.95
C GLU A 87 -2.09 -17.32 29.00
N ARG A 88 -2.08 -18.09 27.90
CA ARG A 88 -2.70 -19.42 27.89
C ARG A 88 -2.06 -20.39 28.87
N ILE A 89 -0.74 -20.40 28.96
CA ILE A 89 0.01 -21.25 29.90
C ILE A 89 -0.32 -20.86 31.34
N GLU A 90 -0.39 -19.57 31.64
CA GLU A 90 -0.75 -19.05 32.97
C GLU A 90 -2.18 -19.46 33.37
N GLU A 91 -3.15 -19.32 32.45
CA GLU A 91 -4.54 -19.76 32.67
C GLU A 91 -4.62 -21.27 32.95
N GLU A 92 -3.93 -22.09 32.16
CA GLU A 92 -3.89 -23.54 32.35
C GLU A 92 -3.24 -23.93 33.68
N ALA A 93 -2.17 -23.23 34.08
CA ALA A 93 -1.51 -23.42 35.37
C ALA A 93 -2.43 -23.04 36.53
N ASP A 94 -3.17 -21.94 36.41
CA ASP A 94 -4.10 -21.49 37.45
C ASP A 94 -5.34 -22.40 37.56
N ASP A 95 -5.85 -22.93 36.46
CA ASP A 95 -6.93 -23.91 36.48
C ASP A 95 -6.48 -25.25 37.06
N LYS A 96 -5.24 -25.70 36.78
CA LYS A 96 -4.62 -26.85 37.45
C LYS A 96 -4.51 -26.60 38.97
N LYS A 97 -4.07 -25.41 39.40
CA LYS A 97 -4.01 -25.02 40.83
C LYS A 97 -5.39 -24.98 41.50
N LYS A 98 -6.42 -24.46 40.83
CA LYS A 98 -7.81 -24.43 41.33
C LYS A 98 -8.36 -25.85 41.50
N LYS A 99 -8.16 -26.73 40.50
CA LYS A 99 -8.55 -28.15 40.56
C LYS A 99 -7.87 -28.89 41.71
N ALA A 100 -6.57 -28.65 41.92
CA ALA A 100 -5.82 -29.21 43.04
C ALA A 100 -6.34 -28.72 44.41
N LYS A 101 -6.72 -27.43 44.53
CA LYS A 101 -7.31 -26.86 45.76
C LYS A 101 -8.73 -27.36 46.06
N SER A 102 -9.52 -27.76 45.05
CA SER A 102 -10.90 -28.24 45.23
C SER A 102 -11.05 -29.68 45.76
N GLY A 103 -9.96 -30.36 46.15
CA GLY A 103 -10.05 -31.58 46.96
C GLY A 103 -10.27 -32.90 46.21
N ALA A 104 -10.04 -32.96 44.90
CA ALA A 104 -9.96 -34.23 44.17
C ALA A 104 -8.54 -34.81 44.29
N LYS A 105 -8.22 -35.39 45.45
CA LYS A 105 -6.99 -36.18 45.61
C LYS A 105 -7.17 -37.50 44.87
N LYS A 106 -6.67 -37.58 43.63
CA LYS A 106 -6.25 -38.85 43.05
C LYS A 106 -4.74 -38.82 42.95
N GLU A 107 -4.12 -39.65 43.78
CA GLU A 107 -2.73 -40.04 43.67
C GLU A 107 -2.58 -40.79 42.34
N GLU A 108 -1.94 -40.15 41.38
CA GLU A 108 -1.30 -40.81 40.25
C GLU A 108 0.01 -40.06 40.03
N ASP A 109 1.08 -40.66 40.53
CA ASP A 109 2.46 -40.34 40.15
C ASP A 109 2.57 -40.51 38.63
N GLY A 110 3.01 -39.46 37.95
CA GLY A 110 3.23 -39.50 36.51
C GLY A 110 3.82 -38.19 36.02
N GLU A 111 5.15 -38.22 35.85
CA GLU A 111 6.00 -37.32 35.07
C GLU A 111 5.68 -35.82 35.15
N ALA A 112 6.63 -35.04 35.68
CA ALA A 112 6.68 -33.61 35.44
C ALA A 112 6.85 -33.38 33.93
N ASP A 113 5.71 -33.32 33.23
CA ASP A 113 5.59 -32.82 31.86
C ASP A 113 6.36 -31.50 31.85
N GLU A 114 7.43 -31.43 31.05
CA GLU A 114 8.22 -30.23 30.79
C GLU A 114 7.40 -29.20 30.00
N GLY A 115 6.17 -28.96 30.46
CA GLY A 115 5.18 -28.09 29.87
C GLY A 115 5.67 -26.66 29.99
N GLU A 116 5.94 -26.10 28.80
CA GLU A 116 6.06 -24.69 28.46
C GLU A 116 6.10 -23.76 29.68
N LYS A 117 7.33 -23.36 30.05
CA LYS A 117 7.52 -22.33 31.06
C LYS A 117 7.01 -21.02 30.48
N VAL A 118 6.20 -20.31 31.25
CA VAL A 118 5.88 -18.90 31.02
C VAL A 118 7.20 -18.17 30.81
N LEU A 119 7.39 -17.62 29.61
CA LEU A 119 8.58 -16.86 29.28
C LEU A 119 8.52 -15.53 30.04
N SER A 120 9.61 -15.16 30.68
CA SER A 120 9.72 -13.81 31.24
C SER A 120 9.69 -12.75 30.13
N GLU A 121 9.27 -11.52 30.45
CA GLU A 121 9.31 -10.39 29.51
C GLU A 121 10.72 -10.21 28.90
N GLU A 122 11.77 -10.45 29.69
CA GLU A 122 13.17 -10.39 29.26
C GLU A 122 13.49 -11.47 28.19
N GLU A 123 13.01 -12.71 28.37
CA GLU A 123 13.21 -13.80 27.39
C GLU A 123 12.41 -13.58 26.10
N ILE A 124 11.23 -12.95 26.19
CA ILE A 124 10.43 -12.56 25.02
C ILE A 124 11.18 -11.48 24.23
N ASP A 125 11.71 -10.47 24.90
CA ASP A 125 12.48 -9.40 24.27
C ASP A 125 13.75 -9.94 23.61
N GLU A 126 14.48 -10.86 24.25
CA GLU A 126 15.64 -11.52 23.66
C GLU A 126 15.29 -12.30 22.39
N LYS A 127 14.19 -13.06 22.40
CA LYS A 127 13.68 -13.77 21.21
C LYS A 127 13.30 -12.79 20.10
N CYS A 128 12.65 -11.68 20.44
CA CYS A 128 12.29 -10.63 19.48
C CYS A 128 13.52 -9.95 18.87
N ASP A 129 14.56 -9.69 19.68
CA ASP A 129 15.81 -9.08 19.21
C ASP A 129 16.61 -10.03 18.32
N THR A 130 16.69 -11.31 18.65
CA THR A 130 17.33 -12.31 17.77
C THR A 130 16.58 -12.43 16.43
N LEU A 131 15.25 -12.40 16.46
CA LEU A 131 14.43 -12.37 15.25
C LEU A 131 14.66 -11.09 14.42
N ARG A 132 14.70 -9.92 15.07
CA ARG A 132 14.99 -8.64 14.44
C ARG A 132 16.35 -8.66 13.74
N GLN A 133 17.39 -9.14 14.43
CA GLN A 133 18.74 -9.26 13.86
C GLN A 133 18.76 -10.21 12.65
N ARG A 134 18.07 -11.35 12.74
CA ARG A 134 17.97 -12.30 11.64
C ARG A 134 17.29 -11.69 10.40
N LEU A 135 16.15 -11.02 10.58
CA LEU A 135 15.40 -10.42 9.49
C LEU A 135 16.13 -9.23 8.86
N LEU A 136 16.87 -8.45 9.66
CA LEU A 136 17.73 -7.37 9.14
C LEU A 136 18.90 -7.94 8.31
N ALA A 137 19.52 -9.02 8.77
CA ALA A 137 20.60 -9.68 8.03
C ALA A 137 20.10 -10.25 6.70
N GLU A 138 18.95 -10.94 6.70
CA GLU A 138 18.31 -11.45 5.48
C GLU A 138 17.99 -10.32 4.49
N LEU A 139 17.47 -9.19 4.99
CA LEU A 139 17.18 -8.02 4.16
C LEU A 139 18.45 -7.39 3.57
N GLU A 140 19.54 -7.34 4.34
CA GLU A 140 20.83 -6.84 3.86
C GLU A 140 21.42 -7.77 2.79
N GLU A 141 21.31 -9.08 2.95
CA GLU A 141 21.70 -10.07 1.94
C GLU A 141 20.86 -9.95 0.67
N ASP A 142 19.54 -9.76 0.79
CA ASP A 142 18.65 -9.52 -0.35
C ASP A 142 18.99 -8.24 -1.11
N LEU A 143 19.34 -7.18 -0.39
CA LEU A 143 19.82 -5.93 -0.98
C LEU A 143 21.13 -6.15 -1.74
N LYS A 144 22.10 -6.85 -1.15
CA LYS A 144 23.39 -7.20 -1.79
C LYS A 144 23.18 -8.08 -3.03
N ARG A 145 22.28 -9.07 -2.95
CA ARG A 145 21.90 -9.92 -4.08
C ARG A 145 21.24 -9.10 -5.20
N GLY A 146 20.33 -8.19 -4.86
CA GLY A 146 19.67 -7.29 -5.80
C GLY A 146 20.61 -6.27 -6.45
N GLU A 147 21.65 -5.82 -5.74
CA GLU A 147 22.65 -4.88 -6.24
C GLU A 147 23.65 -5.54 -7.22
N SER A 148 23.91 -6.84 -7.06
CA SER A 148 24.67 -7.65 -8.03
C SER A 148 23.93 -7.95 -9.34
N GLY A 149 22.65 -7.56 -9.43
CA GLY A 149 21.74 -7.88 -10.53
C GLY A 149 21.22 -6.68 -11.31
N PHE A 150 22.07 -5.72 -11.71
CA PHE A 150 21.66 -4.67 -12.66
C PHE A 150 21.59 -5.21 -14.12
N LYS A 151 20.68 -6.15 -14.38
CA LYS A 151 20.13 -6.35 -15.73
C LYS A 151 18.77 -5.65 -15.79
N LYS A 152 18.75 -4.50 -16.48
CA LYS A 152 17.55 -3.71 -16.77
C LYS A 152 16.37 -4.61 -17.19
N PRO A 153 15.18 -4.50 -16.58
CA PRO A 153 14.00 -5.09 -17.16
C PRO A 153 13.35 -4.08 -18.12
N PHE A 154 13.35 -4.44 -19.40
CA PHE A 154 12.41 -4.14 -20.50
C PHE A 154 13.08 -3.65 -21.79
N PRO A 155 12.61 -4.10 -22.99
CA PRO A 155 11.27 -4.67 -23.26
C PRO A 155 11.20 -5.95 -24.13
N GLY A 156 10.16 -6.76 -23.92
CA GLY A 156 9.65 -7.68 -24.96
C GLY A 156 9.30 -9.11 -24.51
N SER A 157 7.99 -9.33 -24.28
CA SER A 157 7.25 -10.58 -24.54
C SER A 157 7.90 -11.95 -24.26
N GLY A 158 7.40 -12.64 -23.25
CA GLY A 158 7.55 -14.09 -23.09
C GLY A 158 6.54 -14.62 -22.09
N ALA A 159 5.69 -15.52 -22.55
CA ALA A 159 4.47 -15.98 -21.90
C ALA A 159 4.71 -16.74 -20.59
N GLY A 160 3.71 -16.71 -19.71
CA GLY A 160 3.59 -17.60 -18.56
C GLY A 160 3.86 -16.91 -17.24
N ALA A 161 2.85 -16.30 -16.65
CA ALA A 161 2.85 -16.07 -15.22
C ALA A 161 1.42 -16.23 -14.73
N GLY A 162 1.26 -17.13 -13.75
CA GLY A 162 0.03 -17.39 -13.06
C GLY A 162 -0.63 -16.09 -12.61
N ARG A 163 -1.94 -16.18 -12.45
CA ARG A 163 -2.79 -15.15 -11.86
C ARG A 163 -2.44 -15.04 -10.38
N ASP A 164 -1.24 -14.53 -10.10
CA ASP A 164 -0.67 -14.46 -8.77
C ASP A 164 -0.94 -13.10 -8.14
N ARG A 165 -1.48 -13.24 -6.94
CA ARG A 165 -1.98 -12.22 -6.02
C ARG A 165 -0.93 -11.13 -5.78
N ARG A 166 -1.36 -9.86 -5.90
CA ARG A 166 -0.76 -8.62 -5.33
C ARG A 166 -0.01 -7.65 -6.25
N ASN A 167 0.12 -7.90 -7.55
CA ASN A 167 0.65 -6.86 -8.44
C ASN A 167 -0.49 -5.98 -8.99
N LEU A 168 -1.09 -5.19 -8.09
CA LEU A 168 -2.11 -4.21 -8.44
C LEU A 168 -1.53 -3.20 -9.42
N LYS A 169 -2.22 -2.99 -10.53
CA LYS A 169 -1.79 -2.05 -11.55
C LYS A 169 -2.01 -0.64 -11.04
N SER A 170 -1.20 0.33 -11.49
CA SER A 170 -1.25 1.71 -11.02
C SER A 170 -2.60 2.42 -11.19
N TYR A 171 -3.50 1.89 -12.03
CA TYR A 171 -4.85 2.41 -12.22
C TYR A 171 -5.88 1.86 -11.22
N GLN A 172 -5.55 0.82 -10.46
CA GLN A 172 -6.43 0.22 -9.46
C GLN A 172 -6.29 0.95 -8.12
N VAL A 173 -6.68 2.23 -8.10
CA VAL A 173 -6.45 3.12 -6.95
C VAL A 173 -7.22 2.64 -5.71
N HIS A 174 -8.43 2.10 -5.87
CA HIS A 174 -9.23 1.58 -4.75
C HIS A 174 -8.59 0.36 -4.10
N GLU A 175 -8.25 -0.65 -4.90
CA GLU A 175 -7.58 -1.86 -4.40
C GLU A 175 -6.22 -1.54 -3.77
N LEU A 176 -5.47 -0.57 -4.33
CA LEU A 176 -4.21 -0.08 -3.75
C LEU A 176 -4.42 0.65 -2.42
N ALA A 177 -5.49 1.44 -2.32
CA ALA A 177 -5.84 2.16 -1.11
C ALA A 177 -6.29 1.18 -0.01
N GLU A 178 -7.14 0.21 -0.36
CA GLU A 178 -7.60 -0.85 0.55
C GLU A 178 -6.44 -1.66 1.09
N ALA A 179 -5.54 -2.15 0.23
CA ALA A 179 -4.36 -2.89 0.66
C ALA A 179 -3.47 -2.06 1.60
N LYS A 180 -3.32 -0.76 1.32
CA LYS A 180 -2.52 0.13 2.15
C LYS A 180 -3.18 0.44 3.49
N ILE A 181 -4.51 0.53 3.54
CA ILE A 181 -5.30 0.68 4.77
C ILE A 181 -5.13 -0.56 5.63
N GLU A 182 -5.33 -1.76 5.06
CA GLU A 182 -5.18 -3.04 5.75
C GLU A 182 -3.76 -3.22 6.32
N GLU A 183 -2.71 -2.89 5.54
CA GLU A 183 -1.33 -2.86 6.04
C GLU A 183 -1.18 -1.89 7.21
N THR A 184 -1.73 -0.67 7.12
CA THR A 184 -1.66 0.31 8.22
C THR A 184 -2.44 -0.10 9.46
N GLU A 185 -3.58 -0.78 9.31
CA GLU A 185 -4.39 -1.30 10.40
C GLU A 185 -3.70 -2.46 11.10
N ARG A 186 -3.13 -3.40 10.33
CA ARG A 186 -2.29 -4.49 10.85
C ARG A 186 -1.14 -3.95 11.68
N LEU A 187 -0.52 -2.87 11.21
CA LEU A 187 0.51 -2.15 11.95
C LEU A 187 0.00 -1.43 13.19
N ARG A 188 -1.14 -0.74 13.11
CA ARG A 188 -1.75 -0.10 14.29
C ARG A 188 -2.05 -1.13 15.37
N ARG A 189 -2.59 -2.29 14.98
CA ARG A 189 -2.86 -3.43 15.85
C ARG A 189 -1.57 -3.94 16.51
N ALA A 190 -0.55 -4.25 15.71
CA ALA A 190 0.73 -4.74 16.21
C ALA A 190 1.42 -3.76 17.19
N PHE A 191 1.29 -2.44 16.97
CA PHE A 191 1.84 -1.42 17.87
C PHE A 191 0.90 -1.01 19.02
N GLY A 192 -0.26 -1.65 19.17
CA GLY A 192 -1.25 -1.30 20.21
C GLY A 192 -1.80 0.14 20.08
N LEU A 193 -1.72 0.74 18.88
CA LEU A 193 -2.20 2.09 18.62
C LEU A 193 -3.71 2.08 18.41
N ARG A 194 -4.44 2.73 19.31
CA ARG A 194 -5.90 2.91 19.21
C ARG A 194 -6.29 3.66 17.94
N GLU A 195 -7.41 3.27 17.35
CA GLU A 195 -7.98 3.84 16.12
C GLU A 195 -8.38 5.32 16.30
N ASP A 196 -8.67 5.72 17.54
CA ASP A 196 -9.32 6.98 17.93
C ASP A 196 -8.44 8.23 17.82
N ARG A 197 -7.19 8.13 17.36
CA ARG A 197 -6.42 9.33 17.02
C ARG A 197 -6.92 9.81 15.66
N GLU A 198 -8.06 10.52 15.68
CA GLU A 198 -8.50 11.45 14.66
C GLU A 198 -7.24 12.04 14.04
N THR A 199 -7.05 11.80 12.74
CA THR A 199 -5.97 12.38 11.95
C THR A 199 -6.05 13.88 12.10
N GLY A 200 -5.37 14.39 13.12
CA GLY A 200 -5.34 15.79 13.45
C GLY A 200 -4.84 16.49 12.22
N GLU A 201 -5.74 17.27 11.63
CA GLU A 201 -5.39 18.44 10.84
C GLU A 201 -4.12 19.00 11.47
N ILE A 202 -3.02 18.96 10.72
CA ILE A 202 -1.81 19.67 11.11
C ILE A 202 -2.27 21.11 11.19
N SER A 203 -2.52 21.57 12.42
CA SER A 203 -2.94 22.91 12.76
C SER A 203 -2.02 23.87 12.03
N SER A 204 -2.53 24.39 10.91
CA SER A 204 -1.98 25.56 10.24
C SER A 204 -2.50 26.83 10.93
N SER A 205 -2.89 26.77 12.20
CA SER A 205 -3.01 27.96 13.03
C SER A 205 -1.61 28.33 13.52
N ARG A 206 -0.82 28.87 12.61
CA ARG A 206 0.32 29.70 12.97
C ARG A 206 -0.24 31.05 13.42
N ASP A 207 -0.90 31.05 14.56
CA ASP A 207 -1.26 32.24 15.34
C ASP A 207 0.03 32.96 15.76
N TYR A 208 0.62 33.72 14.85
CA TYR A 208 1.52 34.81 15.22
C TYR A 208 0.67 36.00 15.64
N ARG A 209 0.21 35.87 16.87
CA ARG A 209 -0.19 36.91 17.82
C ARG A 209 0.44 38.27 17.48
N GLU A 210 -0.39 39.10 16.88
CA GLU A 210 -0.47 40.55 16.98
C GLU A 210 0.24 41.10 18.24
N LYS A 211 1.50 41.52 18.06
CA LYS A 211 2.18 42.40 19.02
C LYS A 211 1.90 43.83 18.58
N ARG A 212 0.92 44.43 19.26
CA ARG A 212 0.63 45.86 19.39
C ARG A 212 1.69 46.78 18.75
N ARG A 213 1.30 47.43 17.66
CA ARG A 213 1.68 48.81 17.37
C ARG A 213 0.39 49.61 17.34
N ASP A 214 0.13 50.30 18.44
CA ASP A 214 -0.40 51.66 18.53
C ASP A 214 -0.25 52.12 19.99
#